data_AF-A0A0H3B843-F1
#
_entry.id   AF-A0A0H3B843-F1
#
_cell.length_a   1.000
_cell.length_b   1.000
_cell.length_c   1.000
_cell.angle_alpha   90.00
_cell.angle_beta   90.00
_cell.angle_gamma   90.00
#
_symmetry.space_group_name_H-M   'P 1'
#
loop_
_entity.id
_entity.type
_entity.pdbx_description
1 polymer ?
#
loop_
_entity_poly.entity_id
_entity_poly.type
_entity_poly.pdbx_seq_one_letter_code
_entity_poly.pdbx_strand_id
1 'polypeptide(L)'
;MNIKNKPLLIGLLLLFLHPTTAAATKWVGNYFYPLANKYSNCNVTLLEDNSVAVSFDVTLIDDLFETDRGPHLQRWKKIIGTQQDVLLVQNNALLFLYFYHADGSADFSIRPGDIQNMSLNGIPVQEIDYNLQEARFVSTHAFSNQSYHVSFNITANALKHIRMGATIGGVLHSEGLFYSVRSPQGVAFNQSGNQCEFFDPLTEQAPVNALHIDPKFRLGSAIWQLKSLDLDHLLDSTADNHGLHAPLVNGPANRFCIHYPAIGTQNRRYMISASNLNGLAENNRYFQLKDSRGEHIINYKVTLKNHEDSEADFSLPKEKKFIQLKSDTSSGDEAQMCWSPRIRVYSTDTTDKGHYTDTLNFTITPLA
;
A
#
# COMPACT_ATOMS: atom_id res chain seq x y z
N MET A 1 56.13 -53.80 37.12
CA MET A 1 56.18 -52.53 36.36
C MET A 1 54.88 -52.44 35.56
N ASN A 2 53.92 -51.67 36.08
CA ASN A 2 52.56 -51.56 35.54
C ASN A 2 52.51 -50.42 34.52
N ILE A 3 52.19 -50.73 33.26
CA ILE A 3 51.78 -49.73 32.27
C ILE A 3 50.40 -50.16 31.78
N LYS A 4 49.36 -49.52 32.34
CA LYS A 4 47.99 -49.62 31.83
C LYS A 4 47.76 -48.44 30.88
N ASN A 5 47.57 -48.77 29.60
CA ASN A 5 47.12 -47.83 28.58
C ASN A 5 45.72 -47.29 28.94
N LYS A 6 45.60 -45.95 28.99
CA LYS A 6 44.33 -45.24 29.07
C LYS A 6 43.67 -45.25 27.68
N PRO A 7 42.41 -45.69 27.53
CA PRO A 7 41.60 -45.23 26.42
C PRO A 7 41.04 -43.84 26.75
N LEU A 8 41.55 -42.88 25.99
CA LEU A 8 41.15 -41.49 25.90
C LEU A 8 39.86 -41.45 25.08
N LEU A 9 38.70 -41.59 25.72
CA LEU A 9 37.38 -41.47 25.05
C LEU A 9 36.22 -41.38 26.07
N ILE A 10 36.34 -40.49 27.05
CA ILE A 10 35.21 -39.98 27.83
C ILE A 10 35.44 -38.47 27.96
N GLY A 11 35.03 -37.72 26.94
CA GLY A 11 35.27 -36.28 26.91
C GLY A 11 34.62 -35.51 25.77
N LEU A 12 33.80 -36.13 24.92
CA LEU A 12 33.16 -35.41 23.81
C LEU A 12 31.77 -35.96 23.44
N LEU A 13 30.97 -36.28 24.46
CA LEU A 13 29.56 -36.68 24.28
C LEU A 13 28.69 -36.18 25.44
N LEU A 14 28.92 -34.92 25.86
CA LEU A 14 28.05 -34.16 26.78
C LEU A 14 27.91 -32.69 26.33
N LEU A 15 28.01 -32.43 25.02
CA LEU A 15 27.67 -31.14 24.39
C LEU A 15 26.32 -31.18 23.66
N PHE A 16 25.42 -32.05 24.09
CA PHE A 16 23.97 -31.83 23.91
C PHE A 16 23.38 -31.16 25.16
N LEU A 17 24.02 -30.08 25.61
CA LEU A 17 23.29 -29.05 26.33
C LEU A 17 22.33 -28.47 25.31
N HIS A 18 21.09 -28.95 25.38
CA HIS A 18 19.97 -28.32 24.71
C HIS A 18 20.00 -26.84 25.11
N PRO A 19 19.72 -25.89 24.20
CA PRO A 19 19.36 -24.56 24.63
C PRO A 19 17.98 -24.66 25.28
N THR A 20 17.91 -25.14 26.52
CA THR A 20 16.76 -24.87 27.38
C THR A 20 16.80 -23.38 27.68
N THR A 21 15.79 -22.72 27.14
CA THR A 21 15.21 -21.46 27.63
C THR A 21 16.10 -20.22 27.55
N ALA A 22 16.20 -19.68 26.33
CA ALA A 22 16.33 -18.25 26.09
C ALA A 22 15.24 -17.74 25.12
N ALA A 23 14.03 -18.30 25.23
CA ALA A 23 12.80 -17.76 24.63
C ALA A 23 11.74 -17.45 25.69
N ALA A 24 12.15 -17.31 26.95
CA ALA A 24 11.30 -16.81 28.02
C ALA A 24 11.63 -15.33 28.21
N THR A 25 10.89 -14.45 27.51
CA THR A 25 10.65 -13.02 27.86
C THR A 25 9.84 -12.23 26.81
N LYS A 26 9.23 -12.84 25.77
CA LYS A 26 8.42 -12.05 24.83
C LYS A 26 6.92 -11.93 25.20
N TRP A 27 6.32 -12.85 25.96
CA TRP A 27 4.86 -12.83 26.21
C TRP A 27 4.47 -13.53 27.51
N VAL A 28 4.20 -12.77 28.58
CA VAL A 28 3.51 -13.28 29.78
C VAL A 28 2.11 -12.67 29.76
N GLY A 29 1.06 -13.48 29.59
CA GLY A 29 -0.34 -13.03 29.73
C GLY A 29 -1.22 -12.95 28.47
N ASN A 30 -0.93 -13.68 27.38
CA ASN A 30 -1.84 -13.74 26.22
C ASN A 30 -3.02 -14.67 26.48
N TYR A 31 -4.14 -14.13 26.93
CA TYR A 31 -5.38 -14.86 27.09
C TYR A 31 -6.24 -14.73 25.82
N PHE A 32 -6.73 -15.86 25.31
CA PHE A 32 -7.65 -15.88 24.17
C PHE A 32 -9.02 -16.39 24.58
N TYR A 33 -10.06 -15.67 24.16
CA TYR A 33 -11.43 -16.04 24.41
C TYR A 33 -12.33 -15.60 23.25
N PRO A 34 -13.25 -16.45 22.75
CA PRO A 34 -14.22 -16.03 21.74
C PRO A 34 -15.05 -14.84 22.24
N LEU A 35 -14.78 -13.65 21.69
CA LEU A 35 -15.53 -12.42 21.98
C LEU A 35 -16.31 -11.93 20.75
N ALA A 36 -15.79 -12.21 19.56
CA ALA A 36 -16.45 -11.92 18.30
C ALA A 36 -17.15 -13.17 17.76
N ASN A 37 -18.37 -12.99 17.25
CA ASN A 37 -19.10 -13.99 16.46
C ASN A 37 -18.86 -13.78 14.95
N LYS A 38 -18.87 -12.51 14.51
CA LYS A 38 -18.73 -12.16 13.09
C LYS A 38 -18.13 -10.77 12.92
N TYR A 39 -17.35 -10.59 11.87
CA TYR A 39 -16.95 -9.30 11.34
C TYR A 39 -17.74 -8.95 10.07
N SER A 40 -18.13 -7.70 9.92
CA SER A 40 -18.96 -7.21 8.79
C SER A 40 -18.65 -5.75 8.46
N ASN A 41 -19.24 -5.23 7.37
CA ASN A 41 -19.10 -3.83 6.96
C ASN A 41 -17.64 -3.34 6.90
N CYS A 42 -16.74 -4.23 6.46
CA CYS A 42 -15.34 -3.94 6.32
C CYS A 42 -15.10 -2.97 5.17
N ASN A 43 -14.36 -1.90 5.46
CA ASN A 43 -14.01 -0.87 4.51
C ASN A 43 -12.59 -0.37 4.77
N VAL A 44 -11.75 -0.36 3.74
CA VAL A 44 -10.45 0.29 3.73
C VAL A 44 -10.33 1.15 2.49
N THR A 45 -10.12 2.45 2.67
CA THR A 45 -10.15 3.42 1.57
C THR A 45 -9.01 4.43 1.69
N LEU A 46 -8.45 4.81 0.55
CA LEU A 46 -7.48 5.91 0.47
C LEU A 46 -8.22 7.24 0.44
N LEU A 47 -7.87 8.14 1.36
CA LEU A 47 -8.38 9.50 1.44
C LEU A 47 -7.58 10.45 0.53
N GLU A 48 -8.07 11.69 0.36
CA GLU A 48 -7.46 12.67 -0.54
C GLU A 48 -6.05 13.11 -0.11
N ASP A 49 -5.77 13.06 1.19
CA ASP A 49 -4.45 13.35 1.79
C ASP A 49 -3.51 12.13 1.77
N ASN A 50 -3.88 11.06 1.04
CA ASN A 50 -3.23 9.75 1.01
C ASN A 50 -3.24 8.98 2.33
N SER A 51 -3.94 9.44 3.37
CA SER A 51 -4.18 8.62 4.56
C SER A 51 -5.18 7.50 4.26
N VAL A 52 -5.15 6.44 5.04
CA VAL A 52 -5.98 5.25 4.86
C VAL A 52 -7.04 5.20 5.94
N ALA A 53 -8.31 5.34 5.58
CA ALA A 53 -9.42 5.15 6.49
C ALA A 53 -9.80 3.67 6.55
N VAL A 54 -9.91 3.14 7.78
CA VAL A 54 -10.28 1.76 8.08
C VAL A 54 -11.54 1.76 8.93
N SER A 55 -12.51 0.92 8.59
CA SER A 55 -13.66 0.65 9.45
C SER A 55 -14.17 -0.78 9.31
N PHE A 56 -14.75 -1.31 10.38
CA PHE A 56 -15.45 -2.59 10.37
C PHE A 56 -16.39 -2.70 11.57
N ASP A 57 -17.41 -3.54 11.41
CA ASP A 57 -18.34 -3.90 12.48
C ASP A 57 -18.02 -5.29 13.02
N VAL A 58 -18.25 -5.46 14.31
CA VAL A 58 -18.08 -6.72 15.03
C VAL A 58 -19.39 -7.05 15.71
N THR A 59 -19.95 -8.21 15.40
CA THR A 59 -21.03 -8.81 16.18
C THR A 59 -20.39 -9.60 17.31
N LEU A 60 -20.78 -9.29 18.55
CA LEU A 60 -20.27 -9.97 19.74
C LEU A 60 -20.93 -11.34 19.89
N ILE A 61 -20.31 -12.20 20.71
CA ILE A 61 -20.99 -13.41 21.19
C ILE A 61 -22.08 -13.00 22.18
N ASP A 62 -23.20 -13.70 22.15
CA ASP A 62 -24.31 -13.50 23.07
C ASP A 62 -23.86 -13.70 24.53
N ASP A 63 -24.54 -13.02 25.45
CA ASP A 63 -24.42 -13.26 26.90
C ASP A 63 -23.01 -13.05 27.51
N LEU A 64 -22.10 -12.37 26.77
CA LEU A 64 -20.73 -12.05 27.22
C LEU A 64 -20.65 -11.22 28.50
N PHE A 65 -21.74 -10.60 28.93
CA PHE A 65 -21.76 -9.71 30.08
C PHE A 65 -22.67 -10.20 31.21
N GLU A 66 -23.21 -11.42 31.10
CA GLU A 66 -24.02 -12.03 32.15
C GLU A 66 -23.16 -12.45 33.35
N THR A 67 -23.48 -11.92 34.53
CA THR A 67 -22.68 -12.06 35.75
C THR A 67 -23.05 -13.27 36.61
N ASP A 68 -24.27 -13.79 36.47
CA ASP A 68 -24.87 -14.57 37.56
C ASP A 68 -24.84 -16.10 37.35
N ARG A 69 -24.53 -16.59 36.12
CA ARG A 69 -24.43 -18.03 35.77
C ARG A 69 -24.01 -18.35 34.33
N GLY A 70 -23.51 -17.38 33.56
CA GLY A 70 -23.24 -17.56 32.14
C GLY A 70 -22.17 -18.63 31.85
N PRO A 71 -22.25 -19.35 30.71
CA PRO A 71 -21.24 -20.35 30.30
C PRO A 71 -19.84 -19.75 30.13
N HIS A 72 -19.75 -18.42 30.02
CA HIS A 72 -18.51 -17.68 29.85
C HIS A 72 -17.67 -17.60 31.13
N LEU A 73 -18.30 -17.39 32.29
CA LEU A 73 -17.64 -17.22 33.59
C LEU A 73 -16.66 -18.36 33.92
N GLN A 74 -17.11 -19.61 33.78
CA GLN A 74 -16.29 -20.79 34.09
C GLN A 74 -15.08 -20.92 33.16
N ARG A 75 -15.23 -20.50 31.90
CA ARG A 75 -14.12 -20.51 30.94
C ARG A 75 -13.11 -19.41 31.26
N TRP A 76 -13.55 -18.21 31.66
CA TRP A 76 -12.64 -17.15 32.08
C TRP A 76 -11.85 -17.53 33.33
N LYS A 77 -12.51 -18.10 34.35
CA LYS A 77 -11.85 -18.65 35.56
C LYS A 77 -10.71 -19.61 35.18
N LYS A 78 -10.97 -20.53 34.24
CA LYS A 78 -9.98 -21.48 33.72
C LYS A 78 -8.83 -20.79 32.97
N ILE A 79 -9.14 -19.77 32.17
CA ILE A 79 -8.15 -19.05 31.34
C ILE A 79 -7.16 -18.29 32.21
N ILE A 80 -7.63 -17.54 33.21
CA ILE A 80 -6.75 -16.75 34.10
C ILE A 80 -6.27 -17.51 35.34
N GLY A 81 -6.75 -18.75 35.54
CA GLY A 81 -6.28 -19.64 36.60
C GLY A 81 -6.79 -19.29 38.00
N THR A 82 -7.99 -18.72 38.13
CA THR A 82 -8.60 -18.36 39.42
C THR A 82 -9.85 -19.18 39.74
N GLN A 83 -10.17 -19.30 41.02
CA GLN A 83 -11.45 -19.83 41.52
C GLN A 83 -12.45 -18.72 41.88
N GLN A 84 -11.97 -17.47 42.01
CA GLN A 84 -12.79 -16.31 42.34
C GLN A 84 -13.66 -15.86 41.16
N ASP A 85 -14.57 -14.93 41.44
CA ASP A 85 -15.47 -14.40 40.43
C ASP A 85 -14.72 -13.50 39.44
N VAL A 86 -15.02 -13.72 38.16
CA VAL A 86 -14.37 -13.06 37.04
C VAL A 86 -15.43 -12.38 36.21
N LEU A 87 -15.26 -11.10 35.96
CA LEU A 87 -16.19 -10.30 35.16
C LEU A 87 -15.47 -9.75 33.94
N LEU A 88 -16.15 -9.75 32.80
CA LEU A 88 -15.77 -8.93 31.66
C LEU A 88 -16.20 -7.48 31.94
N VAL A 89 -15.24 -6.57 31.95
CA VAL A 89 -15.46 -5.17 32.29
C VAL A 89 -16.21 -4.47 31.15
N GLN A 90 -17.51 -4.23 31.35
CA GLN A 90 -18.44 -3.73 30.33
C GLN A 90 -18.09 -2.34 29.75
N ASN A 91 -17.35 -1.53 30.50
CA ASN A 91 -16.95 -0.19 30.08
C ASN A 91 -15.53 -0.12 29.52
N ASN A 92 -14.87 -1.27 29.37
CA ASN A 92 -13.55 -1.39 28.77
C ASN A 92 -13.60 -2.33 27.55
N ALA A 93 -13.12 -1.84 26.41
CA ALA A 93 -12.93 -2.64 25.21
C ALA A 93 -11.49 -2.50 24.73
N LEU A 94 -10.98 -3.55 24.06
CA LEU A 94 -9.65 -3.57 23.49
C LEU A 94 -9.73 -3.80 21.98
N LEU A 95 -8.77 -3.26 21.25
CA LEU A 95 -8.53 -3.54 19.84
C LEU A 95 -7.07 -3.90 19.66
N PHE A 96 -6.80 -4.97 18.94
CA PHE A 96 -5.46 -5.42 18.60
C PHE A 96 -5.24 -5.26 17.11
N LEU A 97 -4.17 -4.57 16.71
CA LEU A 97 -3.83 -4.30 15.32
C LEU A 97 -2.54 -5.02 14.94
N TYR A 98 -2.52 -5.56 13.73
CA TYR A 98 -1.42 -6.33 13.17
C TYR A 98 -1.14 -5.80 11.77
N PHE A 99 0.11 -5.44 11.49
CA PHE A 99 0.51 -4.89 10.21
C PHE A 99 1.64 -5.73 9.61
N TYR A 100 1.68 -5.78 8.27
CA TYR A 100 2.60 -6.65 7.55
C TYR A 100 3.19 -5.97 6.31
N HIS A 101 4.45 -6.28 6.04
CA HIS A 101 5.12 -5.94 4.79
C HIS A 101 4.64 -6.85 3.62
N ALA A 102 5.02 -6.50 2.38
CA ALA A 102 4.66 -7.29 1.19
C ALA A 102 5.19 -8.72 1.18
N ASP A 103 6.30 -8.98 1.86
CA ASP A 103 6.86 -10.33 2.01
C ASP A 103 6.13 -11.16 3.08
N GLY A 104 5.18 -10.56 3.80
CA GLY A 104 4.41 -11.20 4.87
C GLY A 104 5.07 -11.13 6.25
N SER A 105 6.23 -10.49 6.39
CA SER A 105 6.82 -10.22 7.70
C SER A 105 6.05 -9.13 8.45
N ALA A 106 6.03 -9.21 9.79
CA ALA A 106 5.33 -8.24 10.62
C ALA A 106 6.00 -6.87 10.56
N ASP A 107 5.19 -5.83 10.38
CA ASP A 107 5.61 -4.43 10.30
C ASP A 107 5.44 -3.76 11.67
N PHE A 108 6.57 -3.55 12.35
CA PHE A 108 6.62 -2.84 13.64
C PHE A 108 7.04 -1.36 13.50
N SER A 109 7.10 -0.85 12.27
CA SER A 109 7.53 0.53 12.03
C SER A 109 6.44 1.56 12.29
N ILE A 110 5.18 1.14 12.23
CA ILE A 110 4.00 1.95 12.51
C ILE A 110 3.91 2.20 14.02
N ARG A 111 3.70 3.45 14.40
CA ARG A 111 3.67 3.92 15.80
C ARG A 111 2.29 4.43 16.19
N PRO A 112 1.97 4.57 17.49
CA PRO A 112 0.74 5.19 17.96
C PRO A 112 0.38 6.52 17.30
N GLY A 113 1.37 7.37 17.04
CA GLY A 113 1.16 8.67 16.37
C GLY A 113 0.74 8.58 14.91
N ASP A 114 0.92 7.43 14.26
CA ASP A 114 0.53 7.19 12.88
C ASP A 114 -0.94 6.79 12.74
N ILE A 115 -1.61 6.47 13.87
CA ILE A 115 -3.02 6.12 13.92
C ILE A 115 -3.82 7.29 14.49
N GLN A 116 -4.79 7.78 13.71
CA GLN A 116 -5.58 8.95 14.04
C GLN A 116 -7.07 8.60 14.14
N ASN A 117 -7.80 9.39 14.92
CA ASN A 117 -9.26 9.31 15.04
C ASN A 117 -9.77 7.90 15.37
N MET A 118 -8.99 7.09 16.08
CA MET A 118 -9.39 5.74 16.45
C MET A 118 -10.57 5.79 17.42
N SER A 119 -11.66 5.11 17.06
CA SER A 119 -12.87 5.06 17.85
C SER A 119 -13.52 3.68 17.84
N LEU A 120 -14.23 3.38 18.93
CA LEU A 120 -15.10 2.22 19.08
C LEU A 120 -16.49 2.71 19.50
N ASN A 121 -17.51 2.49 18.66
CA ASN A 121 -18.85 3.05 18.84
C ASN A 121 -18.84 4.58 19.08
N GLY A 122 -17.90 5.29 18.44
CA GLY A 122 -17.72 6.74 18.61
C GLY A 122 -16.98 7.16 19.89
N ILE A 123 -16.60 6.22 20.76
CA ILE A 123 -15.74 6.50 21.92
C ILE A 123 -14.28 6.52 21.45
N PRO A 124 -13.55 7.62 21.65
CA PRO A 124 -12.15 7.70 21.23
C PRO A 124 -11.27 6.75 22.05
N VAL A 125 -10.19 6.29 21.44
CA VAL A 125 -9.16 5.52 22.14
C VAL A 125 -8.56 6.33 23.29
N GLN A 126 -8.36 5.69 24.43
CA GLN A 126 -7.74 6.32 25.60
C GLN A 126 -6.22 6.13 25.59
N GLU A 127 -5.77 4.93 25.26
CA GLU A 127 -4.37 4.54 25.29
C GLU A 127 -4.08 3.57 24.14
N ILE A 128 -2.92 3.72 23.52
CA ILE A 128 -2.39 2.77 22.55
C ILE A 128 -0.99 2.38 23.00
N ASP A 129 -0.74 1.09 23.16
CA ASP A 129 0.60 0.57 23.46
C ASP A 129 1.60 0.96 22.37
N TYR A 130 2.85 1.15 22.75
CA TYR A 130 3.95 1.59 21.87
C TYR A 130 4.12 0.69 20.64
N ASN A 131 3.82 -0.60 20.77
CA ASN A 131 3.91 -1.57 19.67
C ASN A 131 2.62 -1.69 18.83
N LEU A 132 1.62 -0.81 19.04
CA LEU A 132 0.30 -0.82 18.38
C LEU A 132 -0.51 -2.12 18.53
N GLN A 133 -0.08 -3.00 19.43
CA GLN A 133 -0.73 -4.28 19.60
C GLN A 133 -1.99 -4.17 20.42
N GLU A 134 -2.10 -3.21 21.33
CA GLU A 134 -3.29 -3.02 22.16
C GLU A 134 -3.69 -1.54 22.16
N ALA A 135 -4.92 -1.28 21.74
CA ALA A 135 -5.61 -0.01 21.91
C ALA A 135 -6.77 -0.20 22.89
N ARG A 136 -6.83 0.67 23.90
CA ARG A 136 -7.78 0.59 25.00
C ARG A 136 -8.83 1.69 24.89
N PHE A 137 -10.10 1.29 24.94
CA PHE A 137 -11.24 2.19 24.99
C PHE A 137 -11.87 2.09 26.36
N VAL A 138 -12.05 3.23 27.02
CA VAL A 138 -12.74 3.32 28.32
C VAL A 138 -13.88 4.31 28.19
N SER A 139 -15.07 3.85 28.55
CA SER A 139 -16.30 4.63 28.50
C SER A 139 -16.84 4.88 29.91
N THR A 140 -17.61 5.95 30.07
CA THR A 140 -18.40 6.20 31.28
C THR A 140 -19.64 5.31 31.35
N HIS A 141 -20.10 4.82 30.20
CA HIS A 141 -21.25 3.93 30.07
C HIS A 141 -20.78 2.56 29.55
N ALA A 142 -21.53 1.51 29.87
CA ALA A 142 -21.29 0.19 29.30
C ALA A 142 -21.32 0.23 27.76
N PHE A 143 -20.39 -0.47 27.13
CA PHE A 143 -20.43 -0.67 25.69
C PHE A 143 -21.63 -1.55 25.30
N SER A 144 -22.01 -1.50 24.03
CA SER A 144 -23.05 -2.36 23.46
C SER A 144 -22.75 -3.82 23.72
N ASN A 145 -23.76 -4.58 24.14
CA ASN A 145 -23.66 -6.02 24.34
C ASN A 145 -23.85 -6.83 23.04
N GLN A 146 -24.15 -6.16 21.92
CA GLN A 146 -24.46 -6.83 20.64
C GLN A 146 -23.38 -6.59 19.58
N SER A 147 -22.87 -5.36 19.49
CA SER A 147 -21.98 -5.00 18.39
C SER A 147 -21.09 -3.81 18.67
N TYR A 148 -19.91 -3.85 18.05
CA TYR A 148 -18.96 -2.74 17.99
C TYR A 148 -18.78 -2.26 16.56
N HIS A 149 -18.74 -0.96 16.35
CA HIS A 149 -18.23 -0.30 15.16
C HIS A 149 -16.84 0.24 15.47
N VAL A 150 -15.83 -0.22 14.74
CA VAL A 150 -14.45 0.24 14.87
C VAL A 150 -14.10 1.11 13.66
N SER A 151 -13.46 2.24 13.90
CA SER A 151 -12.93 3.09 12.84
C SER A 151 -11.64 3.80 13.26
N PHE A 152 -10.73 4.02 12.31
CA PHE A 152 -9.51 4.80 12.49
C PHE A 152 -8.89 5.16 11.14
N ASN A 153 -7.99 6.13 11.15
CA ASN A 153 -7.19 6.51 9.99
C ASN A 153 -5.72 6.17 10.23
N ILE A 154 -5.02 5.77 9.19
CA ILE A 154 -3.57 5.55 9.20
C ILE A 154 -2.94 6.62 8.31
N THR A 155 -1.96 7.36 8.82
CA THR A 155 -1.34 8.46 8.08
C THR A 155 -0.64 7.98 6.80
N ALA A 156 -0.62 8.84 5.78
CA ALA A 156 -0.12 8.52 4.43
C ALA A 156 1.31 7.92 4.43
N ASN A 157 2.16 8.39 5.34
CA ASN A 157 3.58 8.05 5.33
C ASN A 157 3.91 6.81 6.17
N ALA A 158 2.90 6.22 6.83
CA ALA A 158 3.09 5.08 7.72
C ALA A 158 3.00 3.73 7.00
N LEU A 159 2.26 3.64 5.88
CA LEU A 159 2.01 2.37 5.20
C LEU A 159 2.68 2.29 3.84
N LYS A 160 3.60 1.33 3.70
CA LYS A 160 4.14 0.91 2.39
C LYS A 160 3.27 -0.15 1.75
N HIS A 161 2.69 -1.01 2.58
CA HIS A 161 1.79 -2.08 2.19
C HIS A 161 0.61 -2.06 3.16
N ILE A 162 -0.60 -2.19 2.64
CA ILE A 162 -1.78 -2.29 3.48
C ILE A 162 -2.15 -3.77 3.55
N ARG A 163 -1.36 -4.52 4.31
CA ARG A 163 -1.74 -5.82 4.83
C ARG A 163 -1.93 -5.66 6.31
N MET A 164 -3.17 -5.80 6.76
CA MET A 164 -3.49 -5.62 8.16
C MET A 164 -4.52 -6.63 8.64
N GLY A 165 -4.32 -7.08 9.87
CA GLY A 165 -5.28 -7.82 10.65
C GLY A 165 -5.71 -7.01 11.86
N ALA A 166 -6.91 -7.23 12.33
CA ALA A 166 -7.39 -6.68 13.58
C ALA A 166 -8.19 -7.74 14.35
N THR A 167 -8.18 -7.68 15.68
CA THR A 167 -9.10 -8.47 16.50
C THR A 167 -9.56 -7.65 17.70
N ILE A 168 -10.82 -7.82 18.11
CA ILE A 168 -11.30 -7.20 19.34
C ILE A 168 -10.81 -7.97 20.56
N GLY A 169 -10.80 -7.29 21.69
CA GLY A 169 -10.61 -7.91 22.99
C GLY A 169 -11.40 -7.21 24.07
N GLY A 170 -11.19 -7.69 25.29
CA GLY A 170 -11.82 -7.14 26.48
C GLY A 170 -10.93 -7.32 27.69
N VAL A 171 -11.37 -6.74 28.81
CA VAL A 171 -10.63 -6.77 30.07
C VAL A 171 -11.40 -7.62 31.05
N LEU A 172 -10.78 -8.68 31.56
CA LEU A 172 -11.31 -9.41 32.70
C LEU A 172 -10.81 -8.78 33.99
N HIS A 173 -11.69 -8.70 34.98
CA HIS A 173 -11.36 -8.27 36.33
C HIS A 173 -11.60 -9.41 37.33
N SER A 174 -10.59 -9.69 38.15
CA SER A 174 -10.65 -10.67 39.23
C SER A 174 -9.64 -10.29 40.31
N GLU A 175 -10.02 -10.37 41.59
CA GLU A 175 -9.09 -10.13 42.72
C GLU A 175 -8.37 -8.76 42.69
N GLY A 176 -8.98 -7.73 42.11
CA GLY A 176 -8.33 -6.42 41.95
C GLY A 176 -7.29 -6.36 40.83
N LEU A 177 -7.13 -7.45 40.07
CA LEU A 177 -6.25 -7.56 38.91
C LEU A 177 -7.05 -7.49 37.61
N PHE A 178 -6.42 -6.91 36.59
CA PHE A 178 -6.98 -6.79 35.25
C PHE A 178 -6.19 -7.65 34.26
N TYR A 179 -6.90 -8.36 33.39
CA TYR A 179 -6.30 -9.25 32.39
C TYR A 179 -6.84 -8.89 31.01
N SER A 180 -5.96 -8.54 30.08
CA SER A 180 -6.33 -8.35 28.67
C SER A 180 -6.60 -9.71 28.01
N VAL A 181 -7.72 -9.80 27.28
CA VAL A 181 -8.12 -11.02 26.57
C VAL A 181 -8.45 -10.68 25.13
N ARG A 182 -7.99 -11.50 24.19
CA ARG A 182 -8.13 -11.30 22.74
C ARG A 182 -9.12 -12.29 22.15
N SER A 183 -9.89 -11.86 21.16
CA SER A 183 -10.67 -12.80 20.35
C SER A 183 -9.73 -13.64 19.47
N PRO A 184 -9.86 -14.98 19.43
CA PRO A 184 -9.11 -15.85 18.53
C PRO A 184 -9.56 -15.74 17.07
N GLN A 185 -10.63 -14.97 16.81
CA GLN A 185 -11.08 -14.64 15.47
C GLN A 185 -10.84 -13.15 15.24
N GLY A 186 -10.10 -12.81 14.19
CA GLY A 186 -9.88 -11.46 13.72
C GLY A 186 -10.44 -11.23 12.33
N VAL A 187 -10.23 -10.01 11.85
CA VAL A 187 -10.61 -9.52 10.54
C VAL A 187 -9.40 -9.04 9.77
N ALA A 188 -9.36 -9.39 8.50
CA ALA A 188 -8.54 -8.77 7.47
C ALA A 188 -9.46 -8.25 6.36
N PHE A 189 -8.85 -7.72 5.30
CA PHE A 189 -9.58 -7.09 4.21
C PHE A 189 -9.19 -7.73 2.88
N ASN A 190 -10.17 -7.92 2.01
CA ASN A 190 -9.90 -8.34 0.64
C ASN A 190 -9.10 -7.27 -0.13
N GLN A 191 -8.70 -7.60 -1.36
CA GLN A 191 -7.92 -6.69 -2.20
C GLN A 191 -8.62 -5.36 -2.47
N SER A 192 -9.95 -5.32 -2.54
CA SER A 192 -10.70 -4.07 -2.77
C SER A 192 -11.02 -3.30 -1.49
N GLY A 193 -10.67 -3.84 -0.32
CA GLY A 193 -10.91 -3.24 0.99
C GLY A 193 -12.35 -3.29 1.47
N ASN A 194 -13.28 -3.84 0.70
CA ASN A 194 -14.73 -3.75 0.93
C ASN A 194 -15.38 -5.04 1.45
N GLN A 195 -14.59 -6.08 1.70
CA GLN A 195 -15.06 -7.33 2.28
C GLN A 195 -14.15 -7.77 3.41
N CYS A 196 -14.76 -8.36 4.43
CA CYS A 196 -14.06 -8.95 5.55
C CYS A 196 -13.47 -10.31 5.15
N GLU A 197 -12.19 -10.50 5.46
CA GLU A 197 -11.52 -11.80 5.40
C GLU A 197 -11.18 -12.25 6.81
N PHE A 198 -11.00 -13.56 6.98
CA PHE A 198 -10.59 -14.11 8.27
C PHE A 198 -9.12 -13.79 8.55
N PHE A 199 -8.84 -13.35 9.77
CA PHE A 199 -7.49 -13.21 10.30
C PHE A 199 -7.34 -14.06 11.55
N ASP A 200 -6.23 -14.80 11.66
CA ASP A 200 -5.92 -15.63 12.81
C ASP A 200 -4.87 -14.96 13.71
N PRO A 201 -5.29 -14.29 14.80
CA PRO A 201 -4.38 -13.65 15.75
C PRO A 201 -3.57 -14.64 16.58
N LEU A 202 -3.85 -15.95 16.53
CA LEU A 202 -3.06 -16.98 17.23
C LEU A 202 -1.78 -17.32 16.45
N THR A 203 -1.89 -17.38 15.13
CA THR A 203 -0.74 -17.67 14.26
C THR A 203 -0.01 -16.41 13.84
N GLU A 204 -0.67 -15.25 13.92
CA GLU A 204 -0.17 -13.94 13.49
C GLU A 204 0.37 -13.97 12.06
N GLN A 205 -0.14 -14.87 11.22
CA GLN A 205 0.24 -14.95 9.81
C GLN A 205 -0.36 -13.79 9.04
N ALA A 206 0.43 -13.18 8.16
CA ALA A 206 -0.03 -12.09 7.31
C ALA A 206 -1.29 -12.50 6.54
N PRO A 207 -2.30 -11.62 6.43
CA PRO A 207 -3.41 -11.82 5.52
C PRO A 207 -2.91 -12.13 4.10
N VAL A 208 -3.59 -13.07 3.43
CA VAL A 208 -3.22 -13.53 2.08
C VAL A 208 -3.28 -12.37 1.07
N ASN A 209 -4.31 -11.54 1.20
CA ASN A 209 -4.52 -10.40 0.33
C ASN A 209 -3.92 -9.12 0.91
N ALA A 210 -3.20 -8.37 0.08
CA ALA A 210 -2.93 -6.96 0.31
C ALA A 210 -4.06 -6.12 -0.27
N LEU A 211 -4.37 -4.99 0.36
CA LEU A 211 -5.21 -3.99 -0.28
C LEU A 211 -4.55 -3.50 -1.57
N HIS A 212 -5.37 -3.44 -2.61
CA HIS A 212 -5.07 -2.83 -3.88
C HIS A 212 -5.75 -1.47 -3.95
N ILE A 213 -4.98 -0.44 -4.30
CA ILE A 213 -5.52 0.90 -4.53
C ILE A 213 -5.25 1.26 -5.99
N ASP A 214 -6.31 1.60 -6.71
CA ASP A 214 -6.17 2.13 -8.07
C ASP A 214 -5.52 3.53 -8.01
N PRO A 215 -4.35 3.71 -8.64
CA PRO A 215 -3.62 4.97 -8.57
C PRO A 215 -4.36 6.08 -9.31
N LYS A 216 -4.47 7.24 -8.65
CA LYS A 216 -4.88 8.49 -9.31
C LYS A 216 -3.64 9.14 -9.92
N PHE A 217 -3.49 9.03 -11.24
CA PHE A 217 -2.35 9.60 -11.94
C PHE A 217 -2.48 11.12 -12.12
N ARG A 218 -1.36 11.84 -11.94
CA ARG A 218 -1.23 13.25 -12.34
C ARG A 218 -0.08 13.41 -13.33
N LEU A 219 -0.26 14.28 -14.31
CA LEU A 219 0.77 14.61 -15.29
C LEU A 219 1.56 15.83 -14.84
N GLY A 220 2.88 15.72 -14.78
CA GLY A 220 3.77 16.81 -14.37
C GLY A 220 4.11 17.81 -15.49
N SER A 221 4.07 17.40 -16.76
CA SER A 221 4.41 18.27 -17.89
C SER A 221 3.20 18.63 -18.74
N ALA A 222 3.05 19.91 -19.07
CA ALA A 222 1.90 20.40 -19.85
C ALA A 222 2.26 20.97 -21.24
N ILE A 223 3.47 21.51 -21.46
CA ILE A 223 3.82 22.18 -22.72
C ILE A 223 5.25 21.85 -23.13
N TRP A 224 5.44 21.35 -24.35
CA TRP A 224 6.75 21.11 -24.96
C TRP A 224 7.02 22.15 -26.05
N GLN A 225 7.71 23.23 -25.68
CA GLN A 225 8.11 24.26 -26.63
C GLN A 225 9.43 23.89 -27.31
N LEU A 226 9.38 23.70 -28.63
CA LEU A 226 10.55 23.48 -29.48
C LEU A 226 11.29 24.81 -29.73
N LYS A 227 12.61 24.75 -29.88
CA LYS A 227 13.40 25.88 -30.40
C LYS A 227 13.05 26.12 -31.86
N SER A 228 13.26 27.35 -32.33
CA SER A 228 13.14 27.67 -33.76
C SER A 228 14.07 26.78 -34.57
N LEU A 229 13.56 26.28 -35.69
CA LEU A 229 14.31 25.48 -36.66
C LEU A 229 14.47 26.30 -37.94
N ASP A 230 15.63 26.15 -38.57
CA ASP A 230 15.87 26.70 -39.89
C ASP A 230 15.12 25.87 -40.93
N LEU A 231 14.38 26.55 -41.82
CA LEU A 231 13.51 25.89 -42.80
C LEU A 231 14.34 25.15 -43.86
N ASP A 232 15.38 25.78 -44.38
CA ASP A 232 16.23 25.19 -45.42
C ASP A 232 16.89 23.91 -44.88
N HIS A 233 17.43 23.97 -43.65
CA HIS A 233 17.99 22.79 -43.00
C HIS A 233 16.95 21.70 -42.72
N LEU A 234 15.70 22.05 -42.40
CA LEU A 234 14.63 21.07 -42.25
C LEU A 234 14.31 20.38 -43.59
N LEU A 235 14.27 21.13 -44.70
CA LEU A 235 14.00 20.58 -46.02
C LEU A 235 15.15 19.69 -46.52
N ASP A 236 16.40 20.07 -46.25
CA ASP A 236 17.59 19.31 -46.65
C ASP A 236 17.74 17.99 -45.85
N SER A 237 17.51 18.03 -44.54
CA SER A 237 17.76 16.89 -43.63
C SER A 237 16.71 15.78 -43.69
N THR A 238 15.61 16.00 -44.39
CA THR A 238 14.49 15.06 -44.48
C THR A 238 14.43 14.32 -45.82
N ALA A 239 15.20 14.77 -46.81
CA ALA A 239 15.34 14.12 -48.12
C ALA A 239 15.72 12.63 -48.02
N ASP A 240 16.50 12.27 -46.99
CA ASP A 240 16.94 10.90 -46.71
C ASP A 240 16.16 10.20 -45.59
N ASN A 241 15.00 10.74 -45.20
CA ASN A 241 14.12 10.20 -44.15
C ASN A 241 14.77 10.09 -42.75
N HIS A 242 15.92 10.73 -42.53
CA HIS A 242 16.62 10.78 -41.24
C HIS A 242 15.90 11.67 -40.22
N GLY A 243 15.28 12.76 -40.69
CA GLY A 243 14.56 13.73 -39.86
C GLY A 243 15.48 14.62 -39.05
N LEU A 244 15.02 15.83 -38.76
CA LEU A 244 15.76 16.83 -38.02
C LEU A 244 15.47 16.72 -36.53
N HIS A 245 16.50 16.72 -35.68
CA HIS A 245 16.28 16.82 -34.24
C HIS A 245 15.76 18.21 -33.88
N ALA A 246 14.62 18.26 -33.18
CA ALA A 246 14.01 19.48 -32.68
C ALA A 246 14.26 19.62 -31.16
N PRO A 247 15.22 20.44 -30.72
CA PRO A 247 15.51 20.62 -29.30
C PRO A 247 14.43 21.44 -28.60
N LEU A 248 14.23 21.20 -27.30
CA LEU A 248 13.29 21.96 -26.46
C LEU A 248 13.93 23.24 -25.90
N VAL A 249 13.12 24.27 -25.67
CA VAL A 249 13.56 25.57 -25.08
C VAL A 249 14.03 25.40 -23.63
N ASN A 250 13.61 24.34 -22.93
CA ASN A 250 14.14 23.95 -21.61
C ASN A 250 14.00 22.43 -21.41
N GLY A 251 14.86 21.63 -22.04
CA GLY A 251 14.76 20.17 -22.03
C GLY A 251 14.66 19.53 -20.63
N PRO A 252 15.55 19.88 -19.67
CA PRO A 252 15.54 19.28 -18.33
C PRO A 252 14.25 19.54 -17.54
N ALA A 253 13.62 20.72 -17.72
CA ALA A 253 12.37 21.06 -17.04
C ALA A 253 11.12 20.49 -17.73
N ASN A 254 11.24 20.00 -18.97
CA ASN A 254 10.13 19.55 -19.80
C ASN A 254 10.12 18.02 -19.98
N ARG A 255 10.27 17.29 -18.88
CA ARG A 255 10.18 15.81 -18.85
C ARG A 255 8.72 15.38 -18.78
N PHE A 256 8.35 14.35 -19.54
CA PHE A 256 7.08 13.66 -19.34
C PHE A 256 7.11 12.93 -18.00
N CYS A 257 6.40 13.44 -16.99
CA CYS A 257 6.33 12.81 -15.67
C CYS A 257 4.91 12.38 -15.35
N ILE A 258 4.76 11.14 -14.88
CA ILE A 258 3.54 10.64 -14.24
C ILE A 258 3.80 10.58 -12.74
N HIS A 259 2.87 11.12 -11.97
CA HIS A 259 2.86 11.05 -10.51
C HIS A 259 1.70 10.17 -10.04
N TYR A 260 1.90 9.40 -8.99
CA TYR A 260 0.89 8.49 -8.44
C TYR A 260 1.18 8.17 -6.96
N PRO A 261 0.16 7.84 -6.15
CA PRO A 261 0.39 7.35 -4.79
C PRO A 261 1.10 5.99 -4.84
N ALA A 262 2.19 5.79 -4.10
CA ALA A 262 2.92 4.51 -4.10
C ALA A 262 2.20 3.40 -3.30
N ILE A 263 1.28 3.80 -2.42
CA ILE A 263 0.61 2.91 -1.47
C ILE A 263 -0.36 1.98 -2.22
N GLY A 264 -0.23 0.67 -2.01
CA GLY A 264 -1.19 -0.31 -2.54
C GLY A 264 -1.16 -0.49 -4.06
N THR A 265 -0.14 0.00 -4.77
CA THR A 265 -0.05 -0.07 -6.25
C THR A 265 0.72 -1.28 -6.79
N GLN A 266 0.95 -2.31 -5.97
CA GLN A 266 1.86 -3.40 -6.32
C GLN A 266 1.32 -4.33 -7.42
N ASN A 267 2.27 -4.96 -8.13
CA ASN A 267 2.05 -6.09 -9.03
C ASN A 267 1.05 -5.90 -10.18
N ARG A 268 0.66 -4.66 -10.51
CA ARG A 268 -0.04 -4.35 -11.77
C ARG A 268 0.88 -3.68 -12.77
N ARG A 269 0.77 -4.14 -14.02
CA ARG A 269 1.39 -3.48 -15.16
C ARG A 269 0.38 -2.52 -15.77
N TYR A 270 0.86 -1.36 -16.19
CA TYR A 270 0.06 -0.34 -16.83
C TYR A 270 0.57 -0.11 -18.23
N MET A 271 -0.34 0.12 -19.15
CA MET A 271 -0.02 0.48 -20.53
C MET A 271 -0.15 1.99 -20.69
N ILE A 272 0.91 2.64 -21.15
CA ILE A 272 0.91 4.02 -21.63
C ILE A 272 0.78 4.01 -23.14
N SER A 273 -0.15 4.81 -23.66
CA SER A 273 -0.27 5.13 -25.08
C SER A 273 -0.53 6.62 -25.26
N ALA A 274 -0.26 7.15 -26.46
CA ALA A 274 -0.59 8.52 -26.81
C ALA A 274 -1.40 8.59 -28.11
N SER A 275 -2.35 9.50 -28.15
CA SER A 275 -2.99 9.98 -29.38
C SER A 275 -2.68 11.46 -29.57
N ASN A 276 -3.03 12.02 -30.73
CA ASN A 276 -2.85 13.43 -31.00
C ASN A 276 -4.10 14.07 -31.62
N LEU A 277 -4.21 15.39 -31.51
CA LEU A 277 -5.35 16.15 -32.02
C LEU A 277 -5.32 16.27 -33.56
N ASN A 278 -4.13 16.47 -34.13
CA ASN A 278 -4.00 16.74 -35.56
C ASN A 278 -4.05 15.50 -36.46
N GLY A 279 -4.05 14.29 -35.88
CA GLY A 279 -4.05 13.02 -36.59
C GLY A 279 -2.65 12.52 -36.98
N LEU A 280 -2.63 11.34 -37.61
CA LEU A 280 -1.41 10.68 -38.07
C LEU A 280 -1.22 10.89 -39.57
N ALA A 281 0.04 11.00 -39.99
CA ALA A 281 0.39 10.96 -41.42
C ALA A 281 0.17 9.57 -42.02
N GLU A 282 0.11 9.50 -43.36
CA GLU A 282 -0.03 8.24 -44.11
C GLU A 282 0.97 7.17 -43.61
N ASN A 283 0.47 5.95 -43.41
CA ASN A 283 1.15 4.81 -42.78
C ASN A 283 1.25 4.84 -41.24
N ASN A 284 0.58 5.75 -40.53
CA ASN A 284 0.54 5.82 -39.06
C ASN A 284 1.93 5.91 -38.40
N ARG A 285 2.92 6.45 -39.12
CA ARG A 285 4.33 6.50 -38.67
C ARG A 285 4.69 7.79 -37.95
N TYR A 286 3.92 8.85 -38.16
CA TYR A 286 4.23 10.20 -37.68
C TYR A 286 2.97 10.86 -37.13
N PHE A 287 3.13 11.61 -36.04
CA PHE A 287 2.18 12.65 -35.65
C PHE A 287 2.35 13.88 -36.56
N GLN A 288 1.41 14.83 -36.48
CA GLN A 288 1.40 16.01 -37.34
C GLN A 288 1.34 17.31 -36.51
N LEU A 289 2.31 18.19 -36.70
CA LEU A 289 2.24 19.60 -36.32
C LEU A 289 1.55 20.37 -37.45
N LYS A 290 0.56 21.21 -37.12
CA LYS A 290 -0.18 22.03 -38.09
C LYS A 290 -0.04 23.50 -37.76
N ASP A 291 0.00 24.33 -38.80
CA ASP A 291 -0.15 25.77 -38.64
C ASP A 291 -1.59 26.13 -38.23
N SER A 292 -1.85 27.39 -37.90
CA SER A 292 -3.17 27.83 -37.42
C SER A 292 -4.29 27.65 -38.45
N ARG A 293 -3.94 27.51 -39.73
CA ARG A 293 -4.89 27.30 -40.84
C ARG A 293 -5.03 25.82 -41.24
N GLY A 294 -4.14 24.95 -40.76
CA GLY A 294 -4.06 23.56 -41.16
C GLY A 294 -3.57 23.33 -42.60
N GLU A 295 -3.03 24.36 -43.24
CA GLU A 295 -2.55 24.33 -44.64
C GLU A 295 -1.15 23.74 -44.72
N HIS A 296 -0.31 24.03 -43.72
CA HIS A 296 1.08 23.60 -43.68
C HIS A 296 1.28 22.54 -42.60
N ILE A 297 2.03 21.48 -42.94
CA ILE A 297 2.20 20.31 -42.06
C ILE A 297 3.68 19.97 -41.87
N ILE A 298 4.06 19.73 -40.62
CA ILE A 298 5.34 19.10 -40.26
C ILE A 298 5.04 17.78 -39.55
N ASN A 299 5.58 16.68 -40.08
CA ASN A 299 5.48 15.38 -39.45
C ASN A 299 6.47 15.27 -38.29
N TYR A 300 6.15 14.52 -37.22
CA TYR A 300 7.08 14.32 -36.12
C TYR A 300 6.95 12.97 -35.42
N LYS A 301 8.04 12.57 -34.75
CA LYS A 301 8.13 11.43 -33.85
C LYS A 301 8.66 11.88 -32.49
N VAL A 302 8.18 11.22 -31.44
CA VAL A 302 8.66 11.44 -30.08
C VAL A 302 9.22 10.13 -29.55
N THR A 303 10.49 10.15 -29.15
CA THR A 303 11.08 9.07 -28.34
C THR A 303 11.20 9.56 -26.92
N LEU A 304 10.50 8.90 -26.00
CA LEU A 304 10.55 9.18 -24.57
C LEU A 304 11.66 8.34 -23.95
N LYS A 305 12.69 9.02 -23.44
CA LYS A 305 13.91 8.41 -22.89
C LYS A 305 13.90 8.38 -21.37
N ASN A 306 14.04 7.22 -20.77
CA ASN A 306 14.26 7.07 -19.34
C ASN A 306 15.77 6.95 -19.07
N HIS A 307 16.29 7.82 -18.21
CA HIS A 307 17.72 7.88 -17.90
C HIS A 307 18.16 6.82 -16.87
N GLU A 308 17.23 6.29 -16.09
CA GLU A 308 17.48 5.26 -15.07
C GLU A 308 17.37 3.86 -15.65
N ASP A 309 16.51 3.67 -16.66
CA ASP A 309 16.23 2.38 -17.27
C ASP A 309 15.94 2.55 -18.76
N SER A 310 16.92 2.24 -19.62
CA SER A 310 16.72 2.32 -21.08
C SER A 310 15.68 1.32 -21.59
N GLU A 311 15.43 0.22 -20.88
CA GLU A 311 14.33 -0.70 -21.21
C GLU A 311 12.98 -0.07 -20.96
N ALA A 312 12.89 1.08 -20.27
CA ALA A 312 11.69 1.88 -20.10
C ALA A 312 11.48 2.93 -21.22
N ASP A 313 12.37 3.02 -22.21
CA ASP A 313 12.20 3.89 -23.37
C ASP A 313 11.01 3.46 -24.25
N PHE A 314 10.38 4.41 -24.94
CA PHE A 314 9.37 4.10 -25.95
C PHE A 314 9.20 5.21 -26.99
N SER A 315 8.72 4.83 -28.18
CA SER A 315 8.58 5.71 -29.35
C SER A 315 7.14 5.80 -29.83
N LEU A 316 6.63 7.03 -29.89
CA LEU A 316 5.29 7.34 -30.38
C LEU A 316 5.33 7.76 -31.86
N PRO A 317 4.26 7.52 -32.65
CA PRO A 317 2.91 7.09 -32.25
C PRO A 317 2.70 5.57 -32.11
N LYS A 318 3.60 4.74 -32.64
CA LYS A 318 3.33 3.31 -32.86
C LYS A 318 3.42 2.46 -31.59
N GLU A 319 4.35 2.76 -30.69
CA GLU A 319 4.58 1.90 -29.53
C GLU A 319 3.62 2.22 -28.39
N LYS A 320 3.21 1.16 -27.71
CA LYS A 320 2.57 1.22 -26.41
C LYS A 320 3.58 0.75 -25.39
N LYS A 321 3.70 1.47 -24.26
CA LYS A 321 4.67 1.12 -23.24
C LYS A 321 4.02 0.45 -22.05
N PHE A 322 4.50 -0.73 -21.70
CA PHE A 322 4.14 -1.36 -20.45
C PHE A 322 5.11 -0.94 -19.36
N ILE A 323 4.57 -0.38 -18.28
CA ILE A 323 5.31 0.02 -17.10
C ILE A 323 4.82 -0.77 -15.88
N GLN A 324 5.70 -0.90 -14.90
CA GLN A 324 5.33 -1.34 -13.57
C GLN A 324 5.55 -0.17 -12.62
N LEU A 325 4.54 0.13 -11.80
CA LEU A 325 4.66 1.21 -10.83
C LEU A 325 5.66 0.81 -9.76
N LYS A 326 6.60 1.71 -9.48
CA LYS A 326 7.57 1.54 -8.40
C LYS A 326 6.84 1.72 -7.06
N SER A 327 7.08 0.79 -6.13
CA SER A 327 6.57 0.79 -4.75
C SER A 327 7.61 1.34 -3.74
N ASP A 328 8.82 1.67 -4.22
CA ASP A 328 10.02 1.73 -3.39
C ASP A 328 10.32 3.11 -2.79
N THR A 329 9.39 4.07 -2.82
CA THR A 329 9.59 5.31 -2.06
C THR A 329 9.45 4.97 -0.57
N SER A 330 10.56 5.10 0.17
CA SER A 330 10.69 4.74 1.57
C SER A 330 9.77 5.51 2.52
N SER A 331 9.02 6.49 2.01
CA SER A 331 8.27 7.49 2.76
C SER A 331 6.74 7.44 2.56
N GLY A 332 6.18 6.56 1.72
CA GLY A 332 4.73 6.57 1.42
C GLY A 332 4.27 7.78 0.58
N ASP A 333 5.22 8.61 0.13
CA ASP A 333 4.96 9.81 -0.68
C ASP A 333 4.50 9.47 -2.12
N GLU A 334 4.02 10.51 -2.81
CA GLU A 334 3.75 10.50 -4.25
C GLU A 334 5.01 10.04 -5.01
N ALA A 335 4.92 8.87 -5.64
CA ALA A 335 5.96 8.36 -6.52
C ALA A 335 5.86 9.04 -7.90
N GLN A 336 7.00 9.12 -8.59
CA GLN A 336 7.05 9.67 -9.94
C GLN A 336 7.88 8.80 -10.88
N MET A 337 7.48 8.78 -12.15
CA MET A 337 8.26 8.22 -13.25
C MET A 337 8.35 9.26 -14.36
N CYS A 338 9.57 9.52 -14.84
CA CYS A 338 9.84 10.62 -15.74
C CYS A 338 10.69 10.22 -16.95
N TRP A 339 10.25 10.63 -18.15
CA TRP A 339 10.96 10.44 -19.42
C TRP A 339 11.32 11.78 -20.06
N SER A 340 12.50 11.85 -20.66
CA SER A 340 12.96 13.01 -21.43
C SER A 340 12.53 12.85 -22.89
N PRO A 341 11.68 13.74 -23.43
CA PRO A 341 11.27 13.67 -24.82
C PRO A 341 12.41 14.05 -25.77
N ARG A 342 12.65 13.21 -26.78
CA ARG A 342 13.49 13.49 -27.94
C ARG A 342 12.61 13.57 -29.17
N ILE A 343 12.48 14.77 -29.72
CA ILE A 343 11.59 15.05 -30.84
C ILE A 343 12.41 15.12 -32.13
N ARG A 344 11.94 14.41 -33.15
CA ARG A 344 12.43 14.53 -34.53
C ARG A 344 11.28 14.96 -35.42
N VAL A 345 11.55 15.94 -36.27
CA VAL A 345 10.59 16.51 -37.23
C VAL A 345 10.99 16.16 -38.66
N TYR A 346 10.00 16.12 -39.54
CA TYR A 346 10.10 15.71 -40.91
C TYR A 346 9.24 16.66 -41.76
N SER A 347 9.83 17.30 -42.76
CA SER A 347 9.07 18.11 -43.69
C SER A 347 8.13 17.23 -44.53
N THR A 348 7.07 17.87 -44.98
CA THR A 348 6.15 17.44 -46.02
C THR A 348 6.18 18.45 -47.18
N ASP A 349 5.50 18.13 -48.27
CA ASP A 349 5.36 19.02 -49.44
C ASP A 349 4.69 20.36 -49.12
N THR A 350 3.98 20.46 -47.99
CA THR A 350 3.32 21.69 -47.53
C THR A 350 4.10 22.38 -46.39
N THR A 351 5.35 22.02 -46.13
CA THR A 351 6.14 22.69 -45.09
C THR A 351 6.53 24.10 -45.54
N ASP A 352 6.32 25.10 -44.68
CA ASP A 352 6.73 26.48 -44.92
C ASP A 352 7.14 27.15 -43.59
N LYS A 353 7.54 28.41 -43.63
CA LYS A 353 7.80 29.23 -42.45
C LYS A 353 6.50 29.45 -41.67
N GLY A 354 6.56 29.32 -40.35
CA GLY A 354 5.43 29.62 -39.50
C GLY A 354 5.51 29.03 -38.11
N HIS A 355 4.40 29.15 -37.39
CA HIS A 355 4.21 28.52 -36.09
C HIS A 355 3.31 27.31 -36.25
N TYR A 356 3.74 26.20 -35.66
CA TYR A 356 3.04 24.93 -35.74
C TYR A 356 2.77 24.40 -34.33
N THR A 357 1.63 23.72 -34.17
CA THR A 357 1.22 23.15 -32.88
C THR A 357 0.57 21.79 -33.07
N ASP A 358 0.57 20.98 -32.01
CA ASP A 358 -0.21 19.75 -31.85
C ASP A 358 -0.48 19.54 -30.35
N THR A 359 -1.43 18.68 -30.01
CA THR A 359 -1.71 18.28 -28.63
C THR A 359 -1.65 16.77 -28.52
N LEU A 360 -0.79 16.26 -27.64
CA LEU A 360 -0.70 14.83 -27.32
C LEU A 360 -1.55 14.51 -26.09
N ASN A 361 -2.43 13.51 -26.23
CA ASN A 361 -3.22 12.97 -25.13
C ASN A 361 -2.63 11.63 -24.69
N PHE A 362 -2.17 11.55 -23.45
CA PHE A 362 -1.63 10.31 -22.88
C PHE A 362 -2.71 9.56 -22.12
N THR A 363 -2.86 8.28 -22.44
CA THR A 363 -3.79 7.37 -21.75
C THR A 363 -2.99 6.31 -21.01
N ILE A 364 -3.29 6.14 -19.72
CA ILE A 364 -2.74 5.09 -18.86
C ILE A 364 -3.86 4.11 -18.54
N THR A 365 -3.65 2.82 -18.83
CA THR A 365 -4.67 1.78 -18.63
C THR A 365 -4.08 0.63 -17.83
N PRO A 366 -4.72 0.17 -16.75
CA PRO A 366 -4.30 -1.07 -16.08
C PRO A 366 -4.45 -2.24 -17.03
N LEU A 367 -3.46 -3.14 -17.05
CA LEU A 367 -3.64 -4.45 -17.69
C LEU A 367 -4.59 -5.29 -16.83
N ALA A 368 -5.56 -5.92 -17.50
CA ALA A 368 -6.52 -6.84 -16.89
C ALA A 368 -5.86 -8.17 -16.51
#